data_AF-A0A538GLX0-F1
#
_entry.id   AF-A0A538GLX0-F1
#
_cell.length_a   1.000
_cell.length_b   1.000
_cell.length_c   1.000
_cell.angle_alpha   90.00
_cell.angle_beta   90.00
_cell.angle_gamma   90.00
#
_symmetry.space_group_name_H-M   'P 1'
#
loop_
_entity.id
_entity.type
_entity.pdbx_description
1 polymer ?
#
loop_
_entity_poly.entity_id
_entity_poly.type
_entity_poly.pdbx_seq_one_letter_code
_entity_poly.pdbx_strand_id
1 'polypeptide(L)'
;MSRLPEKLDLALVIRLREVVVGGEATTESELRALADQAGGWARATEAQLRAADARLGKLNADPASPLAEMAEEIRRVDALGEELGEARSLLAGLEERARELRTAYLKHHADSAPRLS
;
A
#
# COMPACT_ATOMS: atom_id res chain seq x y z
N MET A 1 -14.95 -18.31 3.57
CA MET A 1 -14.14 -17.08 3.41
C MET A 1 -12.95 -17.24 4.33
N SER A 2 -11.75 -17.46 3.77
CA SER A 2 -10.56 -17.87 4.54
C SER A 2 -10.19 -16.83 5.59
N ARG A 3 -10.28 -17.22 6.86
CA ARG A 3 -9.79 -16.50 8.03
C ARG A 3 -8.26 -16.68 8.24
N LEU A 4 -7.50 -16.76 7.16
CA LEU A 4 -6.08 -16.40 7.17
C LEU A 4 -5.93 -15.05 6.45
N PRO A 5 -5.99 -13.89 7.15
CA PRO A 5 -5.52 -12.63 6.54
C PRO A 5 -4.78 -11.63 7.47
N GLU A 6 -5.24 -11.30 8.68
CA GLU A 6 -4.68 -10.18 9.48
C GLU A 6 -3.18 -10.28 9.82
N LYS A 7 -2.69 -11.46 10.20
CA LYS A 7 -1.29 -11.61 10.63
C LYS A 7 -0.31 -11.48 9.46
N LEU A 8 -0.70 -11.92 8.27
CA LEU A 8 0.14 -11.83 7.07
C LEU A 8 0.13 -10.40 6.52
N ASP A 9 -1.04 -9.74 6.57
CA ASP A 9 -1.19 -8.33 6.23
C ASP A 9 -0.36 -7.45 7.20
N LEU A 10 -0.40 -7.74 8.50
CA LEU A 10 0.42 -7.03 9.49
C LEU A 10 1.92 -7.24 9.25
N ALA A 11 2.36 -8.46 8.92
CA ALA A 11 3.77 -8.73 8.61
C ALA A 11 4.24 -7.97 7.36
N LEU A 12 3.40 -7.91 6.32
CA LEU A 12 3.67 -7.10 5.13
C LEU A 12 3.78 -5.61 5.47
N VAL A 13 2.84 -5.07 6.24
CA VAL A 13 2.84 -3.65 6.65
C VAL A 13 4.08 -3.31 7.49
N ILE A 14 4.45 -4.17 8.44
CA ILE A 14 5.69 -4.01 9.22
C ILE A 14 6.88 -3.96 8.28
N ARG A 15 7.01 -4.93 7.36
CA ARG A 15 8.15 -4.99 6.44
C ARG A 15 8.21 -3.77 5.52
N LEU A 16 7.07 -3.32 5.00
CA LEU A 16 6.98 -2.11 4.19
C LEU A 16 7.45 -0.89 4.98
N ARG A 17 7.04 -0.75 6.24
CA ARG A 17 7.47 0.36 7.11
C ARG A 17 8.96 0.30 7.46
N GLU A 18 9.50 -0.89 7.73
CA GLU A 18 10.95 -1.08 7.95
C GLU A 18 11.78 -0.59 6.76
N VAL A 19 11.36 -0.94 5.53
CA VAL A 19 12.05 -0.53 4.31
C VAL A 19 11.84 0.96 3.99
N VAL A 20 10.60 1.42 4.00
CA VAL A 20 10.24 2.80 3.60
C VAL A 20 10.67 3.83 4.64
N VAL A 21 10.33 3.58 5.91
CA VAL A 21 10.56 4.52 7.02
C VAL A 21 11.89 4.23 7.71
N GLY A 22 12.16 2.95 8.00
CA GLY A 22 13.40 2.53 8.66
C GLY A 22 14.64 2.62 7.77
N GLY A 23 14.46 2.66 6.44
CA GLY A 23 15.57 2.69 5.48
C GLY A 23 16.41 1.41 5.50
N GLU A 24 15.80 0.28 5.88
CA GLU A 24 16.50 -0.98 5.94
C GLU A 24 17.07 -1.37 4.58
N ALA A 25 18.32 -1.88 4.58
CA ALA A 25 18.98 -2.30 3.36
C ALA A 25 18.18 -3.42 2.69
N THR A 26 17.91 -3.26 1.40
CA THR A 26 17.12 -4.20 0.62
C THR A 26 17.64 -4.27 -0.81
N THR A 27 17.43 -5.41 -1.46
CA THR A 27 17.81 -5.62 -2.86
C THR A 27 16.77 -5.03 -3.83
N GLU A 28 17.16 -4.80 -5.09
CA GLU A 28 16.20 -4.37 -6.12
C GLU A 28 15.06 -5.38 -6.33
N SER A 29 15.37 -6.69 -6.25
CA SER A 29 14.35 -7.74 -6.34
C SER A 29 13.36 -7.72 -5.19
N GLU A 30 13.83 -7.45 -3.97
CA GLU A 30 12.95 -7.33 -2.80
C GLU A 30 12.07 -6.08 -2.88
N LEU A 31 12.61 -4.93 -3.32
CA LEU A 31 11.82 -3.73 -3.54
C LEU A 31 10.71 -3.95 -4.57
N ARG A 32 11.02 -4.63 -5.68
CA ARG A 32 10.01 -4.98 -6.68
C ARG A 32 8.95 -5.91 -6.11
N ALA A 33 9.35 -6.94 -5.36
CA ALA A 33 8.39 -7.85 -4.72
C ALA A 33 7.49 -7.14 -3.70
N LEU A 34 8.03 -6.20 -2.93
CA LEU A 34 7.26 -5.39 -1.98
C LEU A 34 6.31 -4.42 -2.70
N ALA A 35 6.75 -3.82 -3.81
CA ALA A 35 5.90 -2.95 -4.62
C ALA A 35 4.74 -3.71 -5.26
N ASP A 36 5.00 -4.93 -5.77
CA ASP A 36 3.95 -5.79 -6.33
C ASP A 36 2.92 -6.19 -5.27
N GLN A 37 3.37 -6.53 -4.06
CA GLN A 37 2.50 -6.87 -2.92
C GLN A 37 1.68 -5.67 -2.46
N ALA A 38 2.31 -4.52 -2.22
CA ALA A 38 1.62 -3.29 -1.82
C ALA A 38 0.65 -2.80 -2.90
N GLY A 39 1.00 -2.97 -4.18
CA GLY A 39 0.13 -2.67 -5.31
C GLY A 39 -1.08 -3.60 -5.39
N GLY A 40 -0.88 -4.89 -5.11
CA GLY A 40 -1.96 -5.86 -4.98
C GLY A 40 -2.92 -5.51 -3.85
N TRP A 41 -2.38 -5.17 -2.68
CA TRP A 41 -3.12 -4.70 -1.52
C TRP A 41 -3.95 -3.46 -1.85
N ALA A 42 -3.34 -2.39 -2.38
CA ALA A 42 -4.03 -1.17 -2.75
C ALA A 42 -5.20 -1.41 -3.72
N ARG A 43 -5.02 -2.26 -4.75
CA ARG A 43 -6.10 -2.60 -5.70
C ARG A 43 -7.23 -3.37 -5.03
N ALA A 44 -6.91 -4.29 -4.13
CA ALA A 44 -7.90 -5.06 -3.39
C ALA A 44 -8.72 -4.14 -2.46
N THR A 45 -8.06 -3.30 -1.67
CA THR A 45 -8.71 -2.35 -0.75
C THR A 45 -9.56 -1.34 -1.52
N GLU A 46 -9.09 -0.83 -2.66
CA GLU A 46 -9.89 0.06 -3.50
C GLU A 46 -11.14 -0.63 -4.10
N ALA A 47 -11.04 -1.92 -4.47
CA ALA A 47 -12.20 -2.67 -4.92
C ALA A 47 -13.22 -2.88 -3.79
N GLN A 48 -12.76 -3.12 -2.56
CA GLN A 48 -13.62 -3.22 -1.39
C GLN A 48 -14.28 -1.89 -1.05
N LEU A 49 -13.53 -0.78 -1.14
CA LEU A 49 -14.04 0.57 -0.92
C LEU A 49 -15.17 0.91 -1.90
N ARG A 50 -14.95 0.67 -3.20
CA ARG A 50 -16.01 0.84 -4.22
C ARG A 50 -17.26 0.00 -3.94
N ALA A 51 -17.08 -1.21 -3.42
CA ALA A 51 -18.20 -2.08 -3.06
C ALA A 51 -18.97 -1.56 -1.83
N ALA A 52 -18.25 -1.03 -0.83
CA ALA A 52 -18.85 -0.40 0.34
C ALA A 52 -19.59 0.89 -0.03
N ASP A 53 -19.00 1.76 -0.85
CA ASP A 53 -19.65 2.97 -1.38
C ASP A 53 -20.94 2.63 -2.15
N ALA A 54 -20.90 1.60 -3.00
CA ALA A 54 -22.07 1.14 -3.74
C ALA A 54 -23.16 0.58 -2.81
N ARG A 55 -22.79 -0.07 -1.69
CA ARG A 55 -23.75 -0.53 -0.67
C ARG A 55 -24.34 0.65 0.08
N LEU A 56 -23.52 1.62 0.48
CA LEU A 56 -23.97 2.83 1.16
C LEU A 56 -24.96 3.61 0.29
N GLY A 57 -24.70 3.71 -1.02
CA GLY A 57 -25.63 4.32 -1.98
C GLY A 57 -26.99 3.61 -2.03
N LYS A 58 -27.03 2.27 -1.92
CA LYS A 58 -28.29 1.51 -1.84
C LYS A 58 -29.04 1.75 -0.53
N LEU A 59 -28.34 1.73 0.59
CA LEU A 59 -28.93 1.99 1.92
C LEU A 59 -29.49 3.42 2.00
N ASN A 60 -28.79 4.40 1.43
CA ASN A 60 -29.24 5.79 1.41
C ASN A 60 -30.43 6.02 0.46
N ALA A 61 -30.61 5.19 -0.57
CA ALA A 61 -31.74 5.28 -1.50
C ALA A 61 -33.03 4.64 -0.95
N ASP A 62 -32.93 3.78 0.07
CA ASP A 62 -34.07 3.12 0.70
C ASP A 62 -34.39 3.75 2.07
N PRO A 63 -35.49 4.52 2.20
CA PRO A 63 -35.86 5.15 3.46
C PRO A 63 -36.26 4.16 4.56
N ALA A 64 -36.51 2.89 4.23
CA ALA A 64 -36.78 1.84 5.21
C ALA A 64 -35.51 1.16 5.73
N SER A 65 -34.34 1.44 5.14
CA SER A 65 -33.08 0.82 5.54
C SER A 65 -32.71 1.19 6.99
N PRO A 66 -32.23 0.23 7.80
CA PRO A 66 -31.86 0.51 9.19
C PRO A 66 -30.69 1.49 9.29
N LEU A 67 -30.84 2.53 10.13
CA LEU A 67 -29.76 3.49 10.40
C LEU A 67 -28.48 2.82 10.93
N ALA A 68 -28.63 1.70 11.65
CA ALA A 68 -27.50 0.92 12.15
C ALA A 68 -26.64 0.35 11.01
N GLU A 69 -27.27 -0.21 9.96
CA GLU A 69 -26.55 -0.74 8.78
C GLU A 69 -25.84 0.38 8.01
N MET A 70 -26.46 1.55 7.92
CA MET A 70 -25.84 2.72 7.30
C MET A 70 -24.61 3.20 8.09
N ALA A 71 -24.72 3.25 9.43
CA ALA A 71 -23.59 3.61 10.29
C ALA A 71 -22.45 2.58 10.23
N GLU A 72 -22.76 1.30 10.09
CA GLU A 72 -21.76 0.24 9.88
C GLU A 72 -21.02 0.41 8.55
N GLU A 73 -21.74 0.68 7.46
CA GLU A 73 -21.10 0.89 6.16
C GLU A 73 -20.28 2.17 6.10
N ILE A 74 -20.70 3.25 6.77
CA ILE A 74 -19.88 4.47 6.89
C ILE A 74 -18.54 4.15 7.57
N ARG A 75 -18.56 3.47 8.73
CA ARG A 75 -17.32 3.08 9.43
C ARG A 75 -16.44 2.19 8.56
N ARG A 76 -17.04 1.33 7.74
CA ARG A 76 -16.30 0.47 6.81
C ARG A 76 -15.63 1.26 5.70
N VAL A 77 -16.33 2.23 5.11
CA VAL A 77 -15.78 3.15 4.11
C VAL A 77 -14.60 3.92 4.69
N ASP A 78 -14.75 4.47 5.90
CA ASP A 78 -13.69 5.22 6.59
C ASP A 78 -12.44 4.34 6.80
N ALA A 79 -12.61 3.13 7.36
CA ALA A 79 -11.50 2.20 7.61
C ALA A 79 -10.77 1.79 6.31
N LEU A 80 -11.53 1.47 5.25
CA LEU A 80 -10.95 1.14 3.95
C LEU A 80 -10.23 2.33 3.29
N GLY A 81 -10.72 3.55 3.54
CA GLY A 81 -10.09 4.79 3.09
C GLY A 81 -8.73 5.01 3.74
N GLU A 82 -8.63 4.84 5.06
CA GLU A 82 -7.37 4.91 5.80
C GLU A 82 -6.37 3.85 5.32
N GLU A 83 -6.83 2.61 5.18
CA GLU A 83 -6.01 1.48 4.72
C GLU A 83 -5.47 1.71 3.29
N LEU A 84 -6.31 2.22 2.38
CA LEU A 84 -5.90 2.56 1.02
C LEU A 84 -4.90 3.73 1.01
N GLY A 85 -5.08 4.71 1.90
CA GLY A 85 -4.15 5.81 2.09
C GLY A 85 -2.77 5.33 2.52
N GLU A 86 -2.71 4.42 3.49
CA GLU A 86 -1.46 3.81 3.93
C GLU A 86 -0.77 3.02 2.82
N ALA A 87 -1.51 2.16 2.11
CA ALA A 87 -0.98 1.37 1.00
C ALA A 87 -0.35 2.27 -0.09
N ARG A 88 -1.03 3.36 -0.46
CA ARG A 88 -0.53 4.34 -1.43
C ARG A 88 0.71 5.08 -0.92
N SER A 89 0.74 5.45 0.35
CA SER A 89 1.91 6.10 0.95
C SER A 89 3.13 5.18 0.96
N LEU A 90 2.95 3.90 1.28
CA LEU A 90 4.03 2.92 1.30
C LEU A 90 4.55 2.63 -0.12
N LEU A 91 3.66 2.55 -1.11
CA LEU A 91 4.04 2.43 -2.53
C LEU A 91 4.91 3.60 -2.99
N ALA A 92 4.50 4.84 -2.71
CA ALA A 92 5.30 6.02 -3.06
C ALA A 92 6.67 6.01 -2.37
N GLY A 93 6.73 5.55 -1.12
CA GLY A 93 7.98 5.38 -0.39
C GLY A 93 8.91 4.34 -1.00
N LEU A 94 8.38 3.22 -1.49
CA LEU A 94 9.16 2.20 -2.19
C LEU A 94 9.72 2.73 -3.52
N GLU A 95 8.93 3.50 -4.26
CA GLU A 95 9.38 4.15 -5.50
C GLU A 95 10.55 5.11 -5.26
N GLU A 96 10.47 5.91 -4.19
CA GLU A 96 11.55 6.80 -3.81
C GLU A 96 12.82 6.01 -3.41
N ARG A 97 12.70 4.95 -2.61
CA ARG A 97 13.85 4.10 -2.28
C ARG A 97 14.49 3.44 -3.50
N ALA A 98 13.68 2.98 -4.44
CA ALA A 98 14.20 2.43 -5.69
C ALA A 98 14.97 3.49 -6.50
N ARG A 99 14.50 4.75 -6.52
CA ARG A 99 15.18 5.87 -7.16
C ARG A 99 16.50 6.21 -6.48
N GLU A 100 16.54 6.24 -5.16
CA GLU A 100 17.75 6.52 -4.39
C GLU A 100 18.81 5.46 -4.61
N LEU A 101 18.46 4.18 -4.57
CA LEU A 101 19.38 3.08 -4.85
C LEU A 101 19.95 3.15 -6.26
N ARG A 102 19.10 3.42 -7.27
CA ARG A 102 19.56 3.63 -8.65
C ARG A 102 20.53 4.81 -8.73
N THR A 103 20.24 5.91 -8.04
CA THR A 103 21.11 7.10 -8.01
C THR A 103 22.45 6.82 -7.35
N ALA A 104 22.45 6.10 -6.21
CA ALA A 104 23.66 5.71 -5.49
C ALA A 104 24.53 4.78 -6.35
N TYR A 105 23.92 3.81 -7.03
CA TYR A 105 24.62 2.92 -7.95
C TYR A 105 25.28 3.69 -9.10
N LEU A 106 24.56 4.63 -9.75
CA LEU A 106 25.10 5.43 -10.83
C LEU A 106 26.27 6.33 -10.39
N LYS A 107 26.19 6.93 -9.20
CA LYS A 107 27.30 7.73 -8.63
C LYS A 107 28.54 6.88 -8.39
N HIS A 108 28.37 5.74 -7.71
CA HIS A 108 29.49 4.82 -7.46
C HIS A 108 30.13 4.33 -8.77
N HIS A 109 29.32 4.05 -9.80
CA HIS A 109 29.84 3.63 -11.10
C HIS A 109 30.60 4.76 -11.82
N ALA A 110 30.11 6.00 -11.75
CA ALA A 110 30.80 7.16 -12.32
C ALA A 110 32.14 7.46 -11.63
N ASP A 111 32.19 7.32 -10.29
CA ASP A 111 33.42 7.51 -9.51
C ASP A 111 34.45 6.39 -9.72
N SER A 112 33.97 5.20 -10.07
CA SER A 112 34.81 4.01 -10.34
C SER A 112 35.34 3.96 -11.79
N ALA A 113 34.84 4.83 -12.68
CA ALA A 113 35.29 4.85 -14.07
C ALA A 113 36.73 5.40 -14.16
N PRO A 114 37.62 4.78 -14.97
CA PRO A 114 39.00 5.27 -15.10
C PRO A 114 38.98 6.70 -15.65
N ARG A 115 39.61 7.64 -14.94
CA ARG A 115 39.88 8.97 -15.52
C ARG A 115 40.89 8.77 -16.63
N LEU A 116 40.45 8.89 -17.88
CA LEU A 116 41.35 8.94 -19.03
C LEU A 116 42.19 10.22 -18.90
N SER A 117 43.44 10.05 -18.46
CA SER A 117 44.50 11.06 -18.48
C SER A 117 45.22 11.05 -19.81
#